data_AF-A0A966A277-F1
#
_entry.id   AF-A0A966A277-F1
#
_cell.length_a   1.000
_cell.length_b   1.000
_cell.length_c   1.000
_cell.angle_alpha   90.00
_cell.angle_beta   90.00
_cell.angle_gamma   90.00
#
_symmetry.space_group_name_H-M   'P 1'
#
loop_
_entity.id
_entity.type
_entity.pdbx_description
1 polymer ?
#
loop_
_entity_poly.entity_id
_entity_poly.type
_entity_poly.pdbx_seq_one_letter_code
_entity_poly.pdbx_strand_id
1 'polypeptide(L)'
;MSAVFARKALLQRGWANDVRFCIDAGRIEGIAVDASPEQADVITGIVIPGLCNAHSHAFQRALAGRTEKRSPAGKDSFWTWRKRMYALAGAIDAPLLAAIAQQAYKEMLEAGYTAVAEFHYLHGDPRGDAVEDALFDALCHAASASGIRLCYTPVLYERGGFEQTQVEGHQRHFALDVDSFLAHHTRVHARASERISVAIGAHSLRAVSDASLRRIAAVAKECESPIHLHIAEQQREVDQCLAANERRPVRWLLENHDVDAHWCLVHATHMDPEETEALARSGAVVCLCPSTEANLGDGLFPLHAFLKHGGRIAIGSDSHVSLNPFEELRWLEYGQRLATQSRNIASLAEPHVGRELFARALDGGAQATAQSLPGLQEGAFADLVALDDDDPMLVEHDDASLLDALVFSGYRLPIDRVMVHGDWRVIDGDHVEQASGRREFARALERLGAAR
;
A
#
# COMPACT_ATOMS: atom_id res chain seq x y z
N MET A 1 -14.07 -24.87 10.25
CA MET A 1 -14.91 -23.82 10.86
C MET A 1 -14.40 -23.45 12.24
N SER A 2 -13.88 -22.23 12.37
CA SER A 2 -13.53 -21.57 13.64
C SER A 2 -14.53 -20.43 13.90
N ALA A 3 -14.58 -19.93 15.12
CA ALA A 3 -15.44 -18.81 15.46
C ALA A 3 -14.71 -17.78 16.35
N VAL A 4 -15.04 -16.51 16.12
CA VAL A 4 -14.52 -15.37 16.87
C VAL A 4 -15.71 -14.60 17.43
N PHE A 5 -15.68 -14.31 18.73
CA PHE A 5 -16.64 -13.42 19.36
C PHE A 5 -15.95 -12.09 19.69
N ALA A 6 -16.47 -11.01 19.15
CA ALA A 6 -16.03 -9.65 19.42
C ALA A 6 -17.09 -8.92 20.25
N ARG A 7 -16.69 -8.33 21.38
CA ARG A 7 -17.62 -7.49 22.16
C ARG A 7 -18.15 -6.31 21.34
N LYS A 8 -17.34 -5.82 20.40
CA LYS A 8 -17.74 -4.80 19.44
C LYS A 8 -17.06 -5.05 18.10
N ALA A 9 -17.76 -4.82 16.99
CA ALA A 9 -17.15 -4.88 15.67
C ALA A 9 -17.65 -3.79 14.72
N LEU A 10 -16.76 -3.31 13.85
CA LEU A 10 -17.08 -2.40 12.75
C LEU A 10 -17.49 -3.21 11.51
N LEU A 11 -18.80 -3.41 11.36
CA LEU A 11 -19.39 -4.07 10.19
C LEU A 11 -19.64 -3.08 9.06
N GLN A 12 -20.01 -3.57 7.88
CA GLN A 12 -20.36 -2.72 6.73
C GLN A 12 -21.49 -1.72 7.03
N ARG A 13 -22.41 -2.07 7.94
CA ARG A 13 -23.53 -1.21 8.37
C ARG A 13 -23.17 -0.26 9.53
N GLY A 14 -21.94 -0.30 10.02
CA GLY A 14 -21.46 0.44 11.18
C GLY A 14 -21.12 -0.47 12.37
N TRP A 15 -20.96 0.15 13.53
CA TRP A 15 -20.64 -0.55 14.77
C TRP A 15 -21.80 -1.44 15.25
N ALA A 16 -21.46 -2.63 15.74
CA ALA A 16 -22.37 -3.57 16.38
C ALA A 16 -21.71 -4.16 17.63
N ASN A 17 -22.52 -4.54 18.61
CA ASN A 17 -22.06 -5.18 19.84
C ASN A 17 -22.28 -6.70 19.77
N ASP A 18 -21.50 -7.42 20.56
CA ASP A 18 -21.62 -8.87 20.79
C ASP A 18 -21.72 -9.65 19.46
N VAL A 19 -20.70 -9.48 18.63
CA VAL A 19 -20.67 -9.99 17.26
C VAL A 19 -19.90 -11.30 17.20
N ARG A 20 -20.55 -12.36 16.70
CA ARG A 20 -19.94 -13.65 16.44
C ARG A 20 -19.70 -13.85 14.94
N PHE A 21 -18.45 -14.07 14.58
CA PHE A 21 -18.01 -14.41 13.22
C PHE A 21 -17.81 -15.92 13.11
N CYS A 22 -18.46 -16.55 12.14
CA CYS A 22 -18.19 -17.93 11.72
C CYS A 22 -17.21 -17.90 10.55
N ILE A 23 -16.07 -18.58 10.68
CA ILE A 23 -14.98 -18.52 9.71
C ILE A 23 -14.69 -19.92 9.18
N ASP A 24 -14.67 -20.07 7.86
CA ASP A 24 -14.31 -21.31 7.19
C ASP A 24 -13.50 -21.03 5.92
N ALA A 25 -12.50 -21.88 5.64
CA ALA A 25 -11.62 -21.75 4.48
C ALA A 25 -11.06 -20.32 4.24
N GLY A 26 -10.81 -19.56 5.32
CA GLY A 26 -10.27 -18.20 5.26
C GLY A 26 -11.28 -17.10 4.94
N ARG A 27 -12.58 -17.41 4.94
CA ARG A 27 -13.69 -16.48 4.68
C ARG A 27 -14.64 -16.38 5.87
N ILE A 28 -15.34 -15.26 5.95
CA ILE A 28 -16.44 -15.03 6.90
C ILE A 28 -17.69 -15.67 6.30
N GLU A 29 -18.14 -16.79 6.83
CA GLU A 29 -19.32 -17.52 6.34
C GLU A 29 -20.63 -17.07 7.03
N GLY A 30 -20.52 -16.43 8.20
CA GLY A 30 -21.68 -15.94 8.92
C GLY A 30 -21.33 -14.87 9.95
N ILE A 31 -22.23 -13.91 10.11
CA ILE A 31 -22.12 -12.87 11.13
C ILE A 31 -23.42 -12.83 11.95
N ALA A 32 -23.32 -13.07 13.26
CA ALA A 32 -24.43 -12.88 14.20
C ALA A 32 -24.14 -11.70 15.13
N VAL A 33 -25.04 -10.73 15.20
CA VAL A 33 -24.99 -9.59 16.13
C VAL A 33 -25.86 -9.87 17.36
N ASP A 34 -25.59 -9.20 18.48
CA ASP A 34 -26.29 -9.44 19.76
C ASP A 34 -26.25 -10.93 20.18
N ALA A 35 -25.16 -11.61 19.83
CA ALA A 35 -24.95 -13.02 20.09
C ALA A 35 -24.40 -13.27 21.49
N SER A 36 -24.39 -14.53 21.95
CA SER A 36 -23.62 -14.93 23.13
C SER A 36 -22.39 -15.73 22.69
N PRO A 37 -21.25 -15.59 23.38
CA PRO A 37 -20.07 -16.38 23.08
C PRO A 37 -20.32 -17.86 23.38
N GLU A 38 -19.81 -18.74 22.53
CA GLU A 38 -19.75 -20.18 22.77
C GLU A 38 -18.40 -20.59 23.38
N GLN A 39 -18.34 -21.74 24.03
CA GLN A 39 -17.14 -22.19 24.77
C GLN A 39 -15.87 -22.30 23.90
N ALA A 40 -16.02 -22.56 22.60
CA ALA A 40 -14.91 -22.72 21.66
C ALA A 40 -14.51 -21.42 20.94
N ASP A 41 -15.23 -20.32 21.17
CA ASP A 41 -14.98 -19.06 20.48
C ASP A 41 -13.69 -18.40 20.99
N VAL A 42 -12.94 -17.79 20.07
CA VAL A 42 -11.88 -16.85 20.44
C VAL A 42 -12.54 -15.53 20.82
N ILE A 43 -12.40 -15.13 22.08
CA ILE A 43 -12.98 -13.89 22.60
C ILE A 43 -12.01 -12.73 22.33
N THR A 44 -12.54 -11.64 21.77
CA THR A 44 -11.80 -10.41 21.45
C THR A 44 -12.58 -9.19 21.92
N GLY A 45 -11.87 -8.07 22.12
CA GLY A 45 -12.46 -6.78 22.47
C GLY A 45 -13.18 -6.14 21.29
N ILE A 46 -12.51 -5.17 20.65
CA ILE A 46 -13.05 -4.45 19.49
C ILE A 46 -12.44 -5.04 18.21
N VAL A 47 -13.26 -5.36 17.21
CA VAL A 47 -12.78 -5.85 15.90
C VAL A 47 -13.07 -4.83 14.79
N ILE A 48 -12.04 -4.47 14.05
CA ILE A 48 -12.13 -3.65 12.83
C ILE A 48 -11.62 -4.45 11.63
N PRO A 49 -12.02 -4.11 10.39
CA PRO A 49 -11.42 -4.74 9.21
C PRO A 49 -9.95 -4.36 9.07
N GLY A 50 -9.13 -5.31 8.61
CA GLY A 50 -7.77 -5.01 8.19
C GLY A 50 -7.72 -4.07 6.99
N LEU A 51 -6.74 -3.16 7.00
CA LEU A 51 -6.52 -2.26 5.86
C LEU A 51 -5.56 -2.89 4.84
N CYS A 52 -5.74 -2.54 3.58
CA CYS A 52 -4.77 -2.83 2.55
C CYS A 52 -3.72 -1.71 2.49
N ASN A 53 -2.45 -2.08 2.54
CA ASN A 53 -1.35 -1.22 2.17
C ASN A 53 -1.28 -1.18 0.62
N ALA A 54 -1.86 -0.16 0.02
CA ALA A 54 -2.08 -0.13 -1.43
C ALA A 54 -0.85 0.28 -2.26
N HIS A 55 0.31 0.52 -1.61
CA HIS A 55 1.57 0.76 -2.31
C HIS A 55 2.80 0.44 -1.44
N SER A 56 3.70 -0.39 -1.96
CA SER A 56 4.90 -0.85 -1.28
C SER A 56 6.07 -1.06 -2.24
N HIS A 57 7.28 -0.71 -1.79
CA HIS A 57 8.54 -1.18 -2.35
C HIS A 57 9.35 -1.91 -1.27
N ALA A 58 9.07 -3.19 -1.00
CA ALA A 58 9.56 -3.92 0.17
C ALA A 58 11.06 -3.77 0.44
N PHE A 59 11.90 -3.85 -0.60
CA PHE A 59 13.35 -3.74 -0.44
C PHE A 59 13.81 -2.40 0.18
N GLN A 60 13.03 -1.33 0.00
CA GLN A 60 13.32 -0.01 0.56
C GLN A 60 13.21 0.04 2.08
N ARG A 61 12.58 -0.94 2.72
CA ARG A 61 12.62 -1.10 4.18
C ARG A 61 14.06 -1.17 4.71
N ALA A 62 15.00 -1.69 3.91
CA ALA A 62 16.43 -1.66 4.24
C ALA A 62 17.09 -0.26 4.13
N LEU A 63 16.39 0.77 3.67
CA LEU A 63 16.84 2.17 3.66
C LEU A 63 16.24 3.01 4.77
N ALA A 64 15.10 2.60 5.34
CA ALA A 64 14.37 3.39 6.32
C ALA A 64 15.28 3.95 7.42
N GLY A 65 15.28 5.30 7.56
CA GLY A 65 16.11 6.05 8.51
C GLY A 65 17.60 6.19 8.13
N ARG A 66 18.11 5.51 7.11
CA ARG A 66 19.54 5.55 6.68
C ARG A 66 19.85 6.66 5.68
N THR A 67 18.82 7.37 5.25
CA THR A 67 18.91 8.47 4.28
C THR A 67 18.93 9.85 4.94
N GLU A 68 18.70 9.93 6.25
CA GLU A 68 18.59 11.16 7.05
C GLU A 68 19.95 11.77 7.42
N LYS A 69 20.87 11.77 6.46
CA LYS A 69 22.19 12.37 6.58
C LYS A 69 22.41 13.36 5.44
N ARG A 70 22.45 14.64 5.80
CA ARG A 70 22.69 15.75 4.88
C ARG A 70 23.96 15.52 4.05
N SER A 71 23.87 15.67 2.74
CA SER A 71 25.04 15.55 1.86
C SER A 71 26.00 16.75 2.06
N PRO A 72 27.29 16.57 1.72
CA PRO A 72 28.26 17.67 1.77
C PRO A 72 27.86 18.90 0.92
N ALA A 73 27.08 18.69 -0.14
CA ALA A 73 26.57 19.76 -1.01
C ALA A 73 25.43 20.57 -0.37
N GLY A 74 24.81 20.08 0.71
CA GLY A 74 23.81 20.80 1.48
C GLY A 74 22.46 21.03 0.80
N LYS A 75 22.20 20.38 -0.35
CA LYS A 75 20.97 20.48 -1.15
C LYS A 75 20.42 19.09 -1.46
N ASP A 76 19.88 18.43 -0.45
CA ASP A 76 19.28 17.10 -0.59
C ASP A 76 17.82 17.20 -1.06
N SER A 77 17.40 16.20 -1.84
CA SER A 77 16.07 16.07 -2.44
C SER A 77 15.79 14.60 -2.73
N PHE A 78 14.57 14.28 -3.18
CA PHE A 78 14.21 12.99 -3.78
C PHE A 78 15.29 12.43 -4.72
N TRP A 79 15.87 13.26 -5.59
CA TRP A 79 16.84 12.82 -6.59
C TRP A 79 18.19 12.38 -5.99
N THR A 80 18.58 12.96 -4.86
CA THR A 80 19.78 12.53 -4.12
C THR A 80 19.52 11.27 -3.29
N TRP A 81 18.32 11.15 -2.70
CA TRP A 81 17.85 9.94 -2.05
C TRP A 81 17.83 8.76 -3.03
N ARG A 82 17.31 8.99 -4.24
CA ARG A 82 17.19 7.99 -5.32
C ARG A 82 18.52 7.36 -5.72
N LYS A 83 19.63 8.10 -5.63
CA LYS A 83 20.97 7.53 -5.89
C LYS A 83 21.34 6.45 -4.87
N ARG A 84 21.02 6.66 -3.59
CA ARG A 84 21.23 5.66 -2.53
C ARG A 84 20.27 4.48 -2.71
N MET A 85 19.04 4.75 -3.12
CA MET A 85 18.08 3.70 -3.44
C MET A 85 18.56 2.83 -4.61
N TYR A 86 19.04 3.41 -5.71
CA TYR A 86 19.60 2.66 -6.83
C TYR A 86 20.82 1.81 -6.44
N ALA A 87 21.68 2.33 -5.56
CA ALA A 87 22.81 1.55 -5.04
C ALA A 87 22.34 0.34 -4.22
N LEU A 88 21.26 0.48 -3.43
CA LEU A 88 20.67 -0.67 -2.75
C LEU A 88 20.06 -1.64 -3.75
N ALA A 89 19.23 -1.15 -4.68
CA ALA A 89 18.53 -1.97 -5.65
C ALA A 89 19.49 -2.83 -6.49
N GLY A 90 20.66 -2.31 -6.84
CA GLY A 90 21.72 -3.06 -7.53
C GLY A 90 22.40 -4.16 -6.69
N ALA A 91 22.05 -4.31 -5.42
CA ALA A 91 22.60 -5.32 -4.51
C ALA A 91 21.54 -6.31 -3.98
N ILE A 92 20.24 -6.10 -4.30
CA ILE A 92 19.16 -6.96 -3.81
C ILE A 92 19.07 -8.22 -4.68
N ASP A 93 19.53 -9.35 -4.13
CA ASP A 93 19.27 -10.69 -4.66
C ASP A 93 17.98 -11.28 -4.08
N ALA A 94 17.49 -12.40 -4.64
CA ALA A 94 16.25 -13.05 -4.18
C ALA A 94 16.26 -13.41 -2.67
N PRO A 95 17.33 -14.00 -2.10
CA PRO A 95 17.41 -14.22 -0.65
C PRO A 95 17.32 -12.94 0.20
N LEU A 96 17.97 -11.85 -0.22
CA LEU A 96 17.88 -10.56 0.46
C LEU A 96 16.48 -9.98 0.37
N LEU A 97 15.86 -10.02 -0.82
CA LEU A 97 14.49 -9.57 -1.03
C LEU A 97 13.52 -10.31 -0.12
N ALA A 98 13.60 -11.64 -0.08
CA ALA A 98 12.73 -12.47 0.77
C ALA A 98 12.84 -12.07 2.25
N ALA A 99 14.05 -11.95 2.79
CA ALA A 99 14.26 -11.59 4.20
C ALA A 99 13.78 -10.17 4.53
N ILE A 100 14.03 -9.21 3.64
CA ILE A 100 13.61 -7.81 3.82
C ILE A 100 12.08 -7.69 3.73
N ALA A 101 11.47 -8.28 2.70
CA ALA A 101 10.03 -8.26 2.51
C ALA A 101 9.30 -8.98 3.63
N GLN A 102 9.79 -10.15 4.06
CA GLN A 102 9.17 -10.89 5.16
C GLN A 102 9.15 -10.08 6.45
N GLN A 103 10.23 -9.37 6.78
CA GLN A 103 10.26 -8.50 7.95
C GLN A 103 9.30 -7.31 7.79
N ALA A 104 9.29 -6.64 6.63
CA ALA A 104 8.37 -5.53 6.37
C ALA A 104 6.90 -5.98 6.48
N TYR A 105 6.56 -7.15 5.93
CA TYR A 105 5.19 -7.69 5.97
C TYR A 105 4.76 -8.11 7.37
N LYS A 106 5.68 -8.63 8.20
CA LYS A 106 5.40 -8.89 9.63
C LYS A 106 5.10 -7.58 10.38
N GLU A 107 5.90 -6.55 10.15
CA GLU A 107 5.70 -5.22 10.76
C GLU A 107 4.38 -4.57 10.28
N MET A 108 4.01 -4.76 9.01
CA MET A 108 2.70 -4.35 8.48
C MET A 108 1.53 -5.03 9.21
N LEU A 109 1.63 -6.35 9.43
CA LEU A 109 0.62 -7.11 10.17
C LEU A 109 0.51 -6.64 11.62
N GLU A 110 1.64 -6.43 12.30
CA GLU A 110 1.69 -5.89 13.67
C GLU A 110 1.06 -4.49 13.78
N ALA A 111 0.95 -3.75 12.67
CA ALA A 111 0.32 -2.43 12.61
C ALA A 111 -1.13 -2.42 12.08
N GLY A 112 -1.68 -3.57 11.69
CA GLY A 112 -3.07 -3.72 11.24
C GLY A 112 -3.28 -3.66 9.72
N TYR A 113 -2.22 -3.70 8.92
CA TYR A 113 -2.34 -3.99 7.49
C TYR A 113 -2.47 -5.50 7.27
N THR A 114 -3.47 -5.97 6.54
CA THR A 114 -3.71 -7.41 6.27
C THR A 114 -3.41 -7.83 4.84
N ALA A 115 -3.25 -6.85 3.95
CA ALA A 115 -2.86 -7.04 2.56
C ALA A 115 -1.88 -5.96 2.12
N VAL A 116 -1.06 -6.26 1.10
CA VAL A 116 -0.12 -5.31 0.51
C VAL A 116 -0.12 -5.39 -1.01
N ALA A 117 -0.16 -4.24 -1.69
CA ALA A 117 0.14 -4.12 -3.11
C ALA A 117 1.64 -3.84 -3.28
N GLU A 118 2.40 -4.87 -3.66
CA GLU A 118 3.84 -4.78 -3.84
C GLU A 118 4.13 -4.28 -5.27
N PHE A 119 4.43 -3.00 -5.39
CA PHE A 119 4.79 -2.35 -6.64
C PHE A 119 6.25 -2.66 -6.98
N HIS A 120 6.44 -3.75 -7.70
CA HIS A 120 7.73 -4.41 -7.83
C HIS A 120 8.40 -4.18 -9.19
N TYR A 121 9.52 -3.45 -9.16
CA TYR A 121 10.31 -3.12 -10.34
C TYR A 121 11.72 -3.74 -10.34
N LEU A 122 12.04 -4.69 -9.45
CA LEU A 122 13.31 -5.42 -9.53
C LEU A 122 13.06 -6.72 -10.29
N HIS A 123 13.46 -6.82 -11.56
CA HIS A 123 13.18 -8.02 -12.36
C HIS A 123 14.41 -8.91 -12.57
N GLY A 124 15.60 -8.33 -12.61
CA GLY A 124 16.85 -9.08 -12.78
C GLY A 124 17.61 -9.28 -11.47
N ASP A 125 18.00 -10.53 -11.15
CA ASP A 125 18.94 -10.81 -10.04
C ASP A 125 20.31 -10.18 -10.37
N PRO A 126 20.85 -9.29 -9.52
CA PRO A 126 22.12 -8.62 -9.76
C PRO A 126 23.33 -9.58 -9.82
N ARG A 127 23.20 -10.80 -9.32
CA ARG A 127 24.27 -11.83 -9.37
C ARG A 127 24.36 -12.54 -10.72
N GLY A 128 23.38 -12.35 -11.61
CA GLY A 128 23.40 -12.92 -12.97
C GLY A 128 22.99 -14.39 -13.07
N ASP A 129 22.61 -15.02 -11.96
CA ASP A 129 22.00 -16.36 -11.97
C ASP A 129 20.54 -16.22 -12.47
N ALA A 130 20.33 -16.46 -13.76
CA ALA A 130 19.05 -16.26 -14.44
C ALA A 130 18.03 -17.36 -14.10
N VAL A 131 17.61 -17.42 -12.83
CA VAL A 131 16.39 -18.14 -12.45
C VAL A 131 15.20 -17.24 -12.78
N GLU A 132 14.39 -17.69 -13.74
CA GLU A 132 13.17 -16.99 -14.16
C GLU A 132 12.26 -16.74 -12.95
N ASP A 133 11.71 -15.54 -12.86
CA ASP A 133 10.77 -15.11 -11.82
C ASP A 133 11.28 -15.26 -10.36
N ALA A 134 12.59 -15.40 -10.13
CA ALA A 134 13.15 -15.62 -8.79
C ALA A 134 12.82 -14.53 -7.76
N LEU A 135 12.72 -13.26 -8.20
CA LEU A 135 12.34 -12.15 -7.33
C LEU A 135 10.84 -12.15 -7.00
N PHE A 136 10.00 -12.62 -7.93
CA PHE A 136 8.58 -12.90 -7.64
C PHE A 136 8.44 -14.04 -6.63
N ASP A 137 9.19 -15.14 -6.82
CA ASP A 137 9.20 -16.27 -5.89
C ASP A 137 9.62 -15.86 -4.48
N ALA A 138 10.62 -14.97 -4.36
CA ALA A 138 11.06 -14.41 -3.09
C ALA A 138 9.94 -13.62 -2.38
N LEU A 139 9.15 -12.84 -3.13
CA LEU A 139 8.02 -12.10 -2.58
C LEU A 139 6.87 -13.02 -2.19
N CYS A 140 6.53 -14.02 -3.01
CA CYS A 140 5.54 -15.03 -2.66
C CYS A 140 5.95 -15.79 -1.39
N HIS A 141 7.23 -16.14 -1.25
CA HIS A 141 7.76 -16.77 -0.04
C HIS A 141 7.64 -15.85 1.17
N ALA A 142 8.04 -14.59 1.06
CA ALA A 142 7.93 -13.60 2.13
C ALA A 142 6.47 -13.37 2.58
N ALA A 143 5.55 -13.27 1.62
CA ALA A 143 4.13 -13.12 1.88
C ALA A 143 3.55 -14.37 2.56
N SER A 144 3.91 -15.56 2.09
CA SER A 144 3.49 -16.82 2.72
C SER A 144 4.05 -16.98 4.15
N ALA A 145 5.33 -16.63 4.37
CA ALA A 145 6.01 -16.76 5.65
C ALA A 145 5.56 -15.73 6.70
N SER A 146 5.05 -14.57 6.27
CA SER A 146 4.38 -13.60 7.15
C SER A 146 2.87 -13.90 7.29
N GLY A 147 2.26 -14.46 6.24
CA GLY A 147 0.82 -14.69 6.18
C GLY A 147 0.02 -13.48 5.68
N ILE A 148 0.67 -12.38 5.28
CA ILE A 148 -0.02 -11.25 4.64
C ILE A 148 -0.57 -11.67 3.27
N ARG A 149 -1.70 -11.10 2.84
CA ARG A 149 -2.14 -11.24 1.44
C ARG A 149 -1.32 -10.32 0.54
N LEU A 150 -0.93 -10.84 -0.61
CA LEU A 150 -0.10 -10.14 -1.58
C LEU A 150 -0.90 -9.82 -2.83
N CYS A 151 -0.95 -8.55 -3.22
CA CYS A 151 -1.22 -8.15 -4.60
C CYS A 151 0.13 -7.84 -5.23
N TYR A 152 0.64 -8.76 -6.05
CA TYR A 152 1.91 -8.57 -6.75
C TYR A 152 1.67 -7.67 -7.97
N THR A 153 2.30 -6.50 -7.99
CA THR A 153 2.17 -5.52 -9.05
C THR A 153 3.51 -5.42 -9.79
N PRO A 154 3.82 -6.32 -10.74
CA PRO A 154 5.02 -6.21 -11.57
C PRO A 154 4.98 -4.92 -12.35
N VAL A 155 6.12 -4.22 -12.41
CA VAL A 155 6.18 -2.86 -12.95
C VAL A 155 6.93 -2.84 -14.28
N LEU A 156 6.30 -2.29 -15.32
CA LEU A 156 7.00 -1.95 -16.55
C LEU A 156 7.90 -0.73 -16.34
N TYR A 157 9.17 -0.88 -16.67
CA TYR A 157 10.19 0.16 -16.72
C TYR A 157 11.01 -0.05 -17.99
N GLU A 158 10.98 0.88 -18.94
CA GLU A 158 11.66 0.69 -20.24
C GLU A 158 12.50 1.90 -20.67
N ARG A 159 12.41 3.05 -19.97
CA ARG A 159 13.12 4.31 -20.28
C ARG A 159 13.73 4.98 -19.05
N GLY A 160 14.83 5.71 -19.23
CA GLY A 160 15.46 6.50 -18.17
C GLY A 160 14.75 7.83 -17.85
N GLY A 161 13.88 8.31 -18.77
CA GLY A 161 13.09 9.52 -18.65
C GLY A 161 12.35 9.87 -19.94
N PHE A 162 11.57 10.96 -19.94
CA PHE A 162 10.79 11.40 -21.11
C PHE A 162 11.65 11.53 -22.38
N GLU A 163 12.82 12.16 -22.27
CA GLU A 163 13.77 12.34 -23.38
C GLU A 163 14.88 11.27 -23.42
N GLN A 164 14.97 10.40 -22.40
CA GLN A 164 16.00 9.38 -22.27
C GLN A 164 15.42 8.00 -22.54
N THR A 165 15.40 7.61 -23.82
CA THR A 165 14.78 6.36 -24.29
C THR A 165 15.53 5.10 -23.89
N GLN A 166 16.76 5.21 -23.39
CA GLN A 166 17.58 4.08 -22.94
C GLN A 166 17.73 4.10 -21.41
N VAL A 167 17.77 2.92 -20.81
CA VAL A 167 18.06 2.75 -19.38
C VAL A 167 19.56 2.72 -19.12
N GLU A 168 20.01 3.26 -17.98
CA GLU A 168 21.43 3.37 -17.64
C GLU A 168 21.75 2.84 -16.23
N GLY A 169 22.99 2.36 -16.04
CA GLY A 169 23.49 1.92 -14.74
C GLY A 169 22.59 0.87 -14.08
N HIS A 170 22.22 1.12 -12.82
CA HIS A 170 21.39 0.22 -12.02
C HIS A 170 19.97 0.00 -12.58
N GLN A 171 19.47 0.90 -13.44
CA GLN A 171 18.13 0.74 -14.05
C GLN A 171 18.03 -0.51 -14.92
N ARG A 172 19.15 -1.08 -15.36
CA ARG A 172 19.17 -2.33 -16.13
C ARG A 172 18.59 -3.52 -15.37
N HIS A 173 18.63 -3.51 -14.04
CA HIS A 173 18.00 -4.55 -13.22
C HIS A 173 16.48 -4.38 -13.11
N PHE A 174 15.97 -3.21 -13.48
CA PHE A 174 14.54 -2.89 -13.44
C PHE A 174 13.90 -3.00 -14.81
N ALA A 175 14.73 -2.93 -15.86
CA ALA A 175 14.24 -2.75 -17.19
C ALA A 175 13.72 -4.06 -17.78
N LEU A 176 12.50 -4.00 -18.32
CA LEU A 176 11.95 -4.99 -19.22
C LEU A 176 11.35 -4.23 -20.41
N ASP A 177 11.57 -4.73 -21.62
CA ASP A 177 10.74 -4.32 -22.74
C ASP A 177 9.30 -4.82 -22.52
N VAL A 178 8.34 -4.18 -23.16
CA VAL A 178 6.91 -4.48 -22.99
C VAL A 178 6.53 -5.92 -23.35
N ASP A 179 7.21 -6.58 -24.29
CA ASP A 179 6.87 -7.97 -24.66
C ASP A 179 7.36 -8.93 -23.56
N SER A 180 8.59 -8.74 -23.09
CA SER A 180 9.15 -9.49 -21.95
C SER A 180 8.34 -9.26 -20.67
N PHE A 181 7.89 -8.03 -20.43
CA PHE A 181 7.02 -7.69 -19.31
C PHE A 181 5.66 -8.39 -19.38
N LEU A 182 5.00 -8.38 -20.54
CA LEU A 182 3.70 -9.06 -20.71
C LEU A 182 3.83 -10.58 -20.62
N ALA A 183 4.96 -11.15 -21.07
CA ALA A 183 5.27 -12.57 -20.87
C ALA A 183 5.44 -12.90 -19.38
N HIS A 184 6.17 -12.06 -18.63
CA HIS A 184 6.29 -12.17 -17.17
C HIS A 184 4.93 -12.10 -16.48
N HIS A 185 4.15 -11.05 -16.78
CA HIS A 185 2.81 -10.87 -16.25
C HIS A 185 1.93 -12.11 -16.50
N THR A 186 1.93 -12.64 -17.71
CA THR A 186 1.15 -13.86 -18.05
C THR A 186 1.55 -15.05 -17.19
N ARG A 187 2.85 -15.29 -16.98
CA ARG A 187 3.33 -16.40 -16.14
C ARG A 187 2.93 -16.24 -14.68
N VAL A 188 3.15 -15.06 -14.09
CA VAL A 188 2.85 -14.83 -12.67
C VAL A 188 1.35 -14.74 -12.41
N HIS A 189 0.56 -14.19 -13.33
CA HIS A 189 -0.90 -14.14 -13.24
C HIS A 189 -1.50 -15.55 -13.23
N ALA A 190 -0.94 -16.49 -14.01
CA ALA A 190 -1.35 -17.90 -13.97
C ALA A 190 -1.09 -18.59 -12.62
N ARG A 191 -0.30 -17.98 -11.72
CA ARG A 191 0.04 -18.46 -10.38
C ARG A 191 -0.77 -17.76 -9.28
N ALA A 192 -1.75 -16.94 -9.65
CA ALA A 192 -2.63 -16.26 -8.69
C ALA A 192 -3.45 -17.26 -7.85
N SER A 193 -3.80 -16.84 -6.64
CA SER A 193 -4.58 -17.60 -5.66
C SER A 193 -5.38 -16.63 -4.78
N GLU A 194 -6.16 -17.13 -3.82
CA GLU A 194 -6.88 -16.26 -2.88
C GLU A 194 -5.96 -15.38 -2.02
N ARG A 195 -4.71 -15.81 -1.80
CA ARG A 195 -3.72 -15.06 -1.01
C ARG A 195 -2.75 -14.25 -1.86
N ILE A 196 -2.68 -14.51 -3.16
CA ILE A 196 -1.77 -13.86 -4.10
C ILE A 196 -2.56 -13.44 -5.34
N SER A 197 -2.90 -12.16 -5.44
CA SER A 197 -3.42 -11.57 -6.69
C SER A 197 -2.29 -10.92 -7.49
N VAL A 198 -2.55 -10.62 -8.76
CA VAL A 198 -1.61 -9.96 -9.64
C VAL A 198 -2.28 -8.75 -10.27
N ALA A 199 -1.61 -7.60 -10.25
CA ALA A 199 -2.00 -6.37 -10.92
C ALA A 199 -0.98 -6.02 -12.01
N ILE A 200 -1.13 -4.86 -12.66
CA ILE A 200 -0.15 -4.34 -13.62
C ILE A 200 0.39 -3.01 -13.13
N GLY A 201 1.71 -2.85 -13.10
CA GLY A 201 2.36 -1.57 -12.79
C GLY A 201 2.98 -0.93 -14.03
N ALA A 202 2.84 0.37 -14.17
CA ALA A 202 3.70 1.22 -15.00
C ALA A 202 4.50 2.12 -14.06
N HIS A 203 5.84 2.12 -14.12
CA HIS A 203 6.59 2.87 -13.12
C HIS A 203 6.21 4.36 -13.13
N SER A 204 6.21 5.01 -14.29
CA SER A 204 5.81 6.42 -14.42
C SER A 204 5.72 6.79 -15.91
N LEU A 205 5.12 7.94 -16.22
CA LEU A 205 5.15 8.49 -17.58
C LEU A 205 6.58 8.77 -18.08
N ARG A 206 7.54 8.95 -17.15
CA ARG A 206 8.98 9.05 -17.46
C ARG A 206 9.57 7.74 -17.97
N ALA A 207 9.16 6.63 -17.38
CA ALA A 207 9.79 5.32 -17.57
C ALA A 207 9.06 4.43 -18.57
N VAL A 208 7.83 4.75 -18.95
CA VAL A 208 6.98 3.95 -19.87
C VAL A 208 6.47 4.82 -21.01
N SER A 209 6.60 4.37 -22.25
CA SER A 209 6.10 5.08 -23.43
C SER A 209 4.57 5.03 -23.54
N ASP A 210 3.95 5.98 -24.25
CA ASP A 210 2.50 5.96 -24.53
C ASP A 210 2.09 4.63 -25.19
N ALA A 211 2.86 4.19 -26.20
CA ALA A 211 2.60 2.95 -26.91
C ALA A 211 2.59 1.74 -25.95
N SER A 212 3.59 1.62 -25.07
CA SER A 212 3.63 0.53 -24.09
C SER A 212 2.55 0.67 -23.02
N LEU A 213 2.24 1.90 -22.56
CA LEU A 213 1.17 2.15 -21.60
C LEU A 213 -0.20 1.72 -22.14
N ARG A 214 -0.51 2.03 -23.41
CA ARG A 214 -1.73 1.55 -24.08
C ARG A 214 -1.80 0.04 -24.13
N ARG A 215 -0.69 -0.63 -24.41
CA ARG A 215 -0.62 -2.10 -24.47
C ARG A 215 -0.89 -2.74 -23.11
N ILE A 216 -0.22 -2.29 -22.06
CA ILE A 216 -0.42 -2.87 -20.73
C ILE A 216 -1.80 -2.52 -20.14
N ALA A 217 -2.35 -1.34 -20.45
CA ALA A 217 -3.71 -0.97 -20.05
C ALA A 217 -4.78 -1.82 -20.75
N ALA A 218 -4.57 -2.17 -22.02
CA ALA A 218 -5.46 -3.10 -22.73
C ALA A 218 -5.44 -4.48 -22.07
N VAL A 219 -4.26 -5.00 -21.73
CA VAL A 219 -4.13 -6.30 -21.02
C VAL A 219 -4.77 -6.24 -19.64
N ALA A 220 -4.53 -5.16 -18.86
CA ALA A 220 -5.13 -4.97 -17.54
C ALA A 220 -6.67 -5.07 -17.60
N LYS A 221 -7.27 -4.45 -18.61
CA LYS A 221 -8.71 -4.50 -18.86
C LYS A 221 -9.19 -5.90 -19.25
N GLU A 222 -8.45 -6.62 -20.09
CA GLU A 222 -8.80 -7.98 -20.51
C GLU A 222 -8.80 -8.98 -19.35
N CYS A 223 -7.89 -8.82 -18.38
CA CYS A 223 -7.81 -9.67 -17.18
C CYS A 223 -8.45 -9.05 -15.92
N GLU A 224 -9.26 -7.99 -16.09
CA GLU A 224 -9.94 -7.27 -14.99
C GLU A 224 -9.01 -6.91 -13.81
N SER A 225 -7.74 -6.65 -14.11
CA SER A 225 -6.70 -6.38 -13.13
C SER A 225 -6.49 -4.87 -12.97
N PRO A 226 -6.22 -4.38 -11.74
CA PRO A 226 -5.88 -2.98 -11.53
C PRO A 226 -4.59 -2.60 -12.27
N ILE A 227 -4.52 -1.34 -12.69
CA ILE A 227 -3.29 -0.73 -13.20
C ILE A 227 -2.79 0.34 -12.23
N HIS A 228 -1.54 0.23 -11.80
CA HIS A 228 -0.89 1.16 -10.89
C HIS A 228 0.12 2.02 -11.63
N LEU A 229 0.19 3.32 -11.32
CA LEU A 229 1.11 4.26 -11.97
C LEU A 229 1.57 5.35 -10.99
N HIS A 230 2.89 5.53 -10.80
CA HIS A 230 3.38 6.76 -10.15
C HIS A 230 3.17 7.95 -11.08
N ILE A 231 2.58 9.02 -10.55
CA ILE A 231 2.29 10.22 -11.34
C ILE A 231 2.29 11.48 -10.49
N ALA A 232 2.90 12.55 -11.01
CA ALA A 232 2.89 13.89 -10.41
C ALA A 232 3.37 13.95 -8.95
N GLU A 233 4.23 13.02 -8.53
CA GLU A 233 4.87 12.98 -7.20
C GLU A 233 5.76 14.21 -6.98
N GLN A 234 6.57 14.57 -7.98
CA GLN A 234 7.58 15.63 -7.89
C GLN A 234 7.31 16.76 -8.88
N GLN A 235 7.47 18.04 -8.47
CA GLN A 235 7.37 19.19 -9.38
C GLN A 235 8.31 19.07 -10.60
N ARG A 236 9.49 18.47 -10.44
CA ARG A 236 10.40 18.22 -11.57
C ARG A 236 9.81 17.27 -12.62
N GLU A 237 8.99 16.29 -12.23
CA GLU A 237 8.27 15.46 -13.21
C GLU A 237 7.26 16.29 -13.99
N VAL A 238 6.54 17.20 -13.32
CA VAL A 238 5.60 18.12 -13.96
C VAL A 238 6.31 18.98 -15.02
N ASP A 239 7.44 19.58 -14.66
CA ASP A 239 8.21 20.43 -15.57
C ASP A 239 8.73 19.64 -16.79
N GLN A 240 9.19 18.40 -16.57
CA GLN A 240 9.65 17.52 -17.66
C GLN A 240 8.50 17.06 -18.55
N CYS A 241 7.33 16.77 -18.00
CA CYS A 241 6.15 16.38 -18.77
C CYS A 241 5.64 17.56 -19.61
N LEU A 242 5.63 18.77 -19.06
CA LEU A 242 5.30 19.98 -19.80
C LEU A 242 6.27 20.21 -20.97
N ALA A 243 7.57 19.99 -20.76
CA ALA A 243 8.56 20.14 -21.82
C ALA A 243 8.41 19.09 -22.93
N ALA A 244 8.14 17.82 -22.57
CA ALA A 244 8.07 16.72 -23.52
C ALA A 244 6.71 16.59 -24.22
N ASN A 245 5.62 16.89 -23.51
CA ASN A 245 4.25 16.58 -23.92
C ASN A 245 3.33 17.81 -23.94
N GLU A 246 3.82 19.00 -23.61
CA GLU A 246 3.04 20.26 -23.52
C GLU A 246 1.82 20.18 -22.57
N ARG A 247 1.83 19.20 -21.67
CA ARG A 247 0.77 18.92 -20.71
C ARG A 247 1.37 18.51 -19.38
N ARG A 248 0.64 18.79 -18.31
CA ARG A 248 0.97 18.29 -16.97
C ARG A 248 0.72 16.76 -16.91
N PRO A 249 1.36 16.00 -16.01
CA PRO A 249 1.30 14.54 -16.03
C PRO A 249 -0.12 13.97 -15.96
N VAL A 250 -0.92 14.42 -14.99
CA VAL A 250 -2.30 13.93 -14.80
C VAL A 250 -3.18 14.36 -15.97
N ARG A 251 -3.09 15.61 -16.42
CA ARG A 251 -3.80 16.09 -17.60
C ARG A 251 -3.47 15.26 -18.84
N TRP A 252 -2.19 14.99 -19.08
CA TRP A 252 -1.75 14.18 -20.21
C TRP A 252 -2.33 12.77 -20.16
N LEU A 253 -2.29 12.12 -18.98
CA LEU A 253 -2.85 10.78 -18.83
C LEU A 253 -4.35 10.75 -19.15
N LEU A 254 -5.13 11.68 -18.58
CA LEU A 254 -6.58 11.77 -18.78
C LEU A 254 -6.97 12.11 -20.23
N GLU A 255 -6.13 12.83 -20.98
CA GLU A 255 -6.39 13.16 -22.39
C GLU A 255 -6.06 12.00 -23.35
N ASN A 256 -5.21 11.05 -22.93
CA ASN A 256 -4.66 10.02 -23.82
C ASN A 256 -5.13 8.59 -23.49
N HIS A 257 -5.64 8.37 -22.28
CA HIS A 257 -6.10 7.07 -21.79
C HIS A 257 -7.49 7.16 -21.14
N ASP A 258 -8.26 6.10 -21.28
CA ASP A 258 -9.53 5.92 -20.57
C ASP A 258 -9.26 5.55 -19.11
N VAL A 259 -8.89 6.56 -18.31
CA VAL A 259 -8.69 6.40 -16.86
C VAL A 259 -10.05 6.19 -16.19
N ASP A 260 -10.19 5.06 -15.51
CA ASP A 260 -11.43 4.64 -14.84
C ASP A 260 -11.14 4.03 -13.45
N ALA A 261 -12.13 3.33 -12.88
CA ALA A 261 -12.01 2.71 -11.56
C ALA A 261 -10.95 1.61 -11.43
N HIS A 262 -10.38 1.10 -12.53
CA HIS A 262 -9.29 0.11 -12.49
C HIS A 262 -7.92 0.76 -12.27
N TRP A 263 -7.83 2.10 -12.34
CA TRP A 263 -6.58 2.81 -12.16
C TRP A 263 -6.34 3.16 -10.69
N CYS A 264 -5.13 2.84 -10.22
CA CYS A 264 -4.55 3.33 -8.98
C CYS A 264 -3.40 4.29 -9.32
N LEU A 265 -3.63 5.58 -9.11
CA LEU A 265 -2.61 6.61 -9.32
C LEU A 265 -1.89 6.88 -8.00
N VAL A 266 -0.60 6.59 -7.96
CA VAL A 266 0.20 6.74 -6.75
C VAL A 266 0.72 8.17 -6.67
N HIS A 267 0.58 8.77 -5.48
CA HIS A 267 0.89 10.15 -5.13
C HIS A 267 -0.10 11.18 -5.68
N ALA A 268 -0.06 11.46 -6.99
CA ALA A 268 -0.81 12.54 -7.63
C ALA A 268 -0.72 13.89 -6.88
N THR A 269 0.44 14.16 -6.28
CA THR A 269 0.65 15.29 -5.34
C THR A 269 0.50 16.64 -6.03
N HIS A 270 1.06 16.79 -7.23
CA HIS A 270 1.11 18.06 -7.96
C HIS A 270 0.02 18.13 -9.03
N MET A 271 -1.22 18.35 -8.60
CA MET A 271 -2.35 18.61 -9.49
C MET A 271 -2.80 20.07 -9.41
N ASP A 272 -3.17 20.63 -10.55
CA ASP A 272 -3.96 21.86 -10.55
C ASP A 272 -5.46 21.59 -10.24
N PRO A 273 -6.30 22.63 -10.07
CA PRO A 273 -7.71 22.42 -9.77
C PRO A 273 -8.49 21.65 -10.84
N GLU A 274 -8.15 21.82 -12.13
CA GLU A 274 -8.84 21.13 -13.23
C GLU A 274 -8.44 19.66 -13.28
N GLU A 275 -7.17 19.33 -13.08
CA GLU A 275 -6.66 17.97 -12.93
C GLU A 275 -7.31 17.28 -11.72
N THR A 276 -7.41 17.98 -10.59
CA THR A 276 -8.00 17.46 -9.35
C THR A 276 -9.46 17.07 -9.56
N GLU A 277 -10.24 17.96 -10.19
CA GLU A 277 -11.65 17.72 -10.49
C GLU A 277 -11.82 16.58 -11.51
N ALA A 278 -11.05 16.60 -12.60
CA ALA A 278 -11.15 15.61 -13.66
C ALA A 278 -10.77 14.22 -13.18
N LEU A 279 -9.67 14.10 -12.42
CA LEU A 279 -9.25 12.83 -11.84
C LEU A 279 -10.28 12.29 -10.84
N ALA A 280 -10.82 13.14 -9.96
CA ALA A 280 -11.85 12.72 -9.02
C ALA A 280 -13.09 12.11 -9.72
N ARG A 281 -13.49 12.70 -10.86
CA ARG A 281 -14.63 12.22 -11.66
C ARG A 281 -14.35 10.95 -12.46
N SER A 282 -13.09 10.60 -12.71
CA SER A 282 -12.71 9.39 -13.45
C SER A 282 -13.11 8.10 -12.74
N GLY A 283 -13.22 8.14 -11.41
CA GLY A 283 -13.44 6.96 -10.57
C GLY A 283 -12.16 6.21 -10.19
N ALA A 284 -11.00 6.60 -10.73
CA ALA A 284 -9.69 6.10 -10.28
C ALA A 284 -9.48 6.36 -8.79
N VAL A 285 -8.68 5.49 -8.17
CA VAL A 285 -8.25 5.66 -6.78
C VAL A 285 -6.86 6.31 -6.76
N VAL A 286 -6.67 7.30 -5.89
CA VAL A 286 -5.35 7.87 -5.63
C VAL A 286 -4.76 7.20 -4.39
N CYS A 287 -3.66 6.46 -4.54
CA CYS A 287 -2.92 5.92 -3.40
C CYS A 287 -1.95 6.96 -2.87
N LEU A 288 -2.22 7.44 -1.66
CA LEU A 288 -1.45 8.46 -0.98
C LEU A 288 -0.47 7.81 -0.02
N CYS A 289 0.77 8.30 0.04
CA CYS A 289 1.81 7.78 0.92
C CYS A 289 2.35 8.88 1.86
N PRO A 290 1.51 9.49 2.73
CA PRO A 290 1.85 10.70 3.48
C PRO A 290 3.20 10.69 4.21
N SER A 291 3.58 9.58 4.86
CA SER A 291 4.84 9.47 5.58
C SER A 291 6.05 9.51 4.64
N THR A 292 5.97 8.82 3.50
CA THR A 292 7.01 8.83 2.46
C THR A 292 7.04 10.17 1.73
N GLU A 293 5.88 10.70 1.35
CA GLU A 293 5.75 12.00 0.68
C GLU A 293 6.34 13.13 1.53
N ALA A 294 6.11 13.08 2.85
CA ALA A 294 6.75 13.99 3.80
C ALA A 294 8.26 13.76 3.92
N ASN A 295 8.73 12.50 3.98
CA ASN A 295 10.16 12.17 4.07
C ASN A 295 10.95 12.62 2.82
N LEU A 296 10.38 12.42 1.63
CA LEU A 296 11.00 12.77 0.35
C LEU A 296 10.83 14.24 -0.02
N GLY A 297 9.94 14.95 0.67
CA GLY A 297 9.67 16.36 0.47
C GLY A 297 8.90 16.63 -0.83
N ASP A 298 7.90 15.80 -1.12
CA ASP A 298 7.11 15.85 -2.35
C ASP A 298 6.18 17.06 -2.35
N GLY A 299 5.33 17.17 -1.32
CA GLY A 299 4.32 18.22 -1.21
C GLY A 299 3.08 17.72 -0.49
N LEU A 300 1.98 18.48 -0.61
CA LEU A 300 0.67 18.10 -0.05
C LEU A 300 -0.32 17.86 -1.18
N PHE A 301 -0.97 16.70 -1.16
CA PHE A 301 -2.10 16.39 -2.03
C PHE A 301 -3.29 17.33 -1.76
N PRO A 302 -4.05 17.79 -2.78
CA PRO A 302 -5.21 18.67 -2.61
C PRO A 302 -6.45 17.92 -2.08
N LEU A 303 -6.32 17.32 -0.90
CA LEU A 303 -7.26 16.34 -0.33
C LEU A 303 -8.70 16.83 -0.31
N HIS A 304 -8.98 17.97 0.31
CA HIS A 304 -10.36 18.45 0.45
C HIS A 304 -11.04 18.68 -0.90
N ALA A 305 -10.33 19.30 -1.85
CA ALA A 305 -10.86 19.56 -3.19
C ALA A 305 -11.14 18.24 -3.92
N PHE A 306 -10.20 17.29 -3.86
CA PHE A 306 -10.37 15.98 -4.49
C PHE A 306 -11.56 15.20 -3.92
N LEU A 307 -11.67 15.12 -2.59
CA LEU A 307 -12.78 14.41 -1.93
C LEU A 307 -14.14 15.09 -2.22
N LYS A 308 -14.18 16.42 -2.28
CA LYS A 308 -15.39 17.19 -2.60
C LYS A 308 -15.93 16.88 -4.00
N HIS A 309 -15.06 16.52 -4.94
CA HIS A 309 -15.44 16.09 -6.28
C HIS A 309 -15.72 14.59 -6.40
N GLY A 310 -15.81 13.87 -5.27
CA GLY A 310 -16.10 12.43 -5.24
C GLY A 310 -14.88 11.54 -5.42
N GLY A 311 -13.68 12.09 -5.28
CA GLY A 311 -12.43 11.36 -5.41
C GLY A 311 -12.30 10.22 -4.41
N ARG A 312 -11.63 9.14 -4.83
CA ARG A 312 -11.38 7.93 -4.04
C ARG A 312 -9.91 7.87 -3.66
N ILE A 313 -9.63 7.53 -2.41
CA ILE A 313 -8.26 7.48 -1.88
C ILE A 313 -7.95 6.12 -1.28
N ALA A 314 -6.70 5.71 -1.38
CA ALA A 314 -6.11 4.61 -0.62
C ALA A 314 -4.86 5.12 0.10
N ILE A 315 -4.29 4.31 0.99
CA ILE A 315 -3.01 4.63 1.65
C ILE A 315 -1.95 3.58 1.33
N GLY A 316 -0.69 4.02 1.22
CA GLY A 316 0.47 3.15 1.03
C GLY A 316 1.62 3.57 1.95
N SER A 317 2.45 2.60 2.37
CA SER A 317 3.66 2.90 3.14
C SER A 317 4.87 3.21 2.26
N ASP A 318 4.82 2.80 0.98
CA ASP A 318 5.79 3.09 -0.06
C ASP A 318 7.24 2.71 0.32
N SER A 319 8.02 3.68 0.80
CA SER A 319 9.43 3.51 1.16
C SER A 319 9.65 2.84 2.52
N HIS A 320 8.57 2.62 3.27
CA HIS A 320 8.56 1.96 4.59
C HIS A 320 9.34 2.72 5.68
N VAL A 321 9.44 4.04 5.56
CA VAL A 321 9.93 4.91 6.64
C VAL A 321 8.95 4.94 7.82
N SER A 322 7.65 4.81 7.54
CA SER A 322 6.63 4.38 8.51
C SER A 322 5.89 3.15 7.98
N LEU A 323 5.39 2.34 8.90
CA LEU A 323 4.56 1.15 8.65
C LEU A 323 3.35 1.19 9.59
N ASN A 324 2.57 2.27 9.53
CA ASN A 324 1.42 2.46 10.41
C ASN A 324 0.27 3.12 9.63
N PRO A 325 -0.85 2.41 9.36
CA PRO A 325 -1.95 2.99 8.59
C PRO A 325 -2.56 4.21 9.27
N PHE A 326 -2.60 4.23 10.60
CA PHE A 326 -3.17 5.33 11.36
C PHE A 326 -2.27 6.56 11.35
N GLU A 327 -0.95 6.38 11.23
CA GLU A 327 -0.01 7.48 10.99
C GLU A 327 -0.21 8.07 9.60
N GLU A 328 -0.41 7.25 8.57
CA GLU A 328 -0.74 7.74 7.22
C GLU A 328 -2.02 8.57 7.22
N LEU A 329 -3.11 8.05 7.79
CA LEU A 329 -4.39 8.78 7.86
C LEU A 329 -4.26 10.08 8.69
N ARG A 330 -3.50 10.04 9.79
CA ARG A 330 -3.25 11.20 10.64
C ARG A 330 -2.51 12.30 9.88
N TRP A 331 -1.41 11.96 9.20
CA TRP A 331 -0.61 12.94 8.46
C TRP A 331 -1.27 13.42 7.19
N LEU A 332 -2.10 12.59 6.56
CA LEU A 332 -2.95 13.00 5.47
C LEU A 332 -3.87 14.16 5.89
N GLU A 333 -4.49 14.09 7.08
CA GLU A 333 -5.28 15.18 7.64
C GLU A 333 -4.40 16.33 8.16
N TYR A 334 -3.35 16.04 8.94
CA TYR A 334 -2.55 17.06 9.61
C TYR A 334 -1.80 17.96 8.63
N GLY A 335 -1.30 17.43 7.51
CA GLY A 335 -0.69 18.23 6.45
C GLY A 335 -1.65 19.31 5.96
N GLN A 336 -2.92 18.96 5.75
CA GLN A 336 -3.95 19.91 5.33
C GLN A 336 -4.28 20.93 6.43
N ARG A 337 -4.35 20.48 7.70
CA ARG A 337 -4.58 21.39 8.84
C ARG A 337 -3.50 22.45 8.95
N LEU A 338 -2.24 22.03 8.79
CA LEU A 338 -1.09 22.94 8.83
C LEU A 338 -1.14 23.96 7.68
N ALA A 339 -1.44 23.49 6.46
CA ALA A 339 -1.51 24.36 5.29
C ALA A 339 -2.68 25.37 5.34
N THR A 340 -3.84 24.95 5.85
CA THR A 340 -5.08 25.74 5.85
C THR A 340 -5.36 26.45 7.17
N GLN A 341 -4.57 26.19 8.21
CA GLN A 341 -4.78 26.67 9.59
C GLN A 341 -6.20 26.36 10.11
N SER A 342 -6.79 25.27 9.65
CA SER A 342 -8.16 24.84 9.95
C SER A 342 -8.17 23.38 10.41
N ARG A 343 -9.25 22.93 11.07
CA ARG A 343 -9.41 21.56 11.57
C ARG A 343 -10.48 20.82 10.79
N ASN A 344 -10.41 19.49 10.82
CA ASN A 344 -11.42 18.57 10.26
C ASN A 344 -11.59 18.73 8.74
N ILE A 345 -10.49 18.65 8.00
CA ILE A 345 -10.44 18.97 6.57
C ILE A 345 -11.00 17.85 5.70
N ALA A 346 -10.69 16.60 6.01
CA ALA A 346 -11.14 15.44 5.25
C ALA A 346 -12.61 15.07 5.48
N SER A 347 -13.24 15.63 6.52
CA SER A 347 -14.65 15.38 6.86
C SER A 347 -15.57 16.10 5.88
N LEU A 348 -16.33 15.33 5.10
CA LEU A 348 -17.33 15.81 4.15
C LEU A 348 -18.68 15.12 4.35
N ALA A 349 -18.66 13.81 4.58
CA ALA A 349 -19.85 12.97 4.71
C ALA A 349 -20.13 12.60 6.17
N GLU A 350 -19.08 12.43 6.97
CA GLU A 350 -19.17 12.05 8.38
C GLU A 350 -18.60 13.15 9.27
N PRO A 351 -19.19 13.45 10.44
CA PRO A 351 -18.63 14.45 11.36
C PRO A 351 -17.34 13.99 12.04
N HIS A 352 -17.01 12.69 11.96
CA HIS A 352 -15.84 12.06 12.55
C HIS A 352 -14.77 11.78 11.48
N VAL A 353 -13.67 12.52 11.55
CA VAL A 353 -12.64 12.57 10.50
C VAL A 353 -11.90 11.23 10.38
N GLY A 354 -11.56 10.60 11.49
CA GLY A 354 -10.87 9.31 11.54
C GLY A 354 -11.74 8.20 10.98
N ARG A 355 -13.05 8.24 11.27
CA ARG A 355 -14.03 7.32 10.65
C ARG A 355 -14.11 7.50 9.14
N GLU A 356 -14.23 8.74 8.66
CA GLU A 356 -14.30 8.99 7.21
C GLU A 356 -13.03 8.54 6.48
N LEU A 357 -11.86 8.90 7.01
CA LEU A 357 -10.57 8.52 6.44
C LEU A 357 -10.36 7.00 6.43
N PHE A 358 -10.72 6.32 7.52
CA PHE A 358 -10.63 4.86 7.61
C PHE A 358 -11.53 4.17 6.56
N ALA A 359 -12.80 4.58 6.46
CA ALA A 359 -13.74 4.02 5.50
C ALA A 359 -13.26 4.23 4.05
N ARG A 360 -12.79 5.45 3.72
CA ARG A 360 -12.25 5.76 2.39
C ARG A 360 -11.02 4.89 2.07
N ALA A 361 -10.09 4.76 3.01
CA ALA A 361 -8.89 3.95 2.83
C ALA A 361 -9.19 2.45 2.68
N LEU A 362 -10.18 1.94 3.42
CA LEU A 362 -10.65 0.56 3.31
C LEU A 362 -11.21 0.28 1.90
N ASP A 363 -12.13 1.12 1.43
CA ASP A 363 -12.76 0.97 0.12
C ASP A 363 -11.76 1.18 -1.02
N GLY A 364 -10.93 2.22 -0.94
CA GLY A 364 -9.93 2.53 -1.95
C GLY A 364 -8.81 1.48 -2.02
N GLY A 365 -8.38 0.93 -0.89
CA GLY A 365 -7.40 -0.16 -0.87
C GLY A 365 -7.94 -1.44 -1.52
N ALA A 366 -9.21 -1.76 -1.28
CA ALA A 366 -9.86 -2.88 -1.95
C ALA A 366 -10.01 -2.64 -3.46
N GLN A 367 -10.40 -1.43 -3.88
CA GLN A 367 -10.42 -1.06 -5.29
C GLN A 367 -9.04 -1.18 -5.94
N ALA A 368 -7.99 -0.66 -5.29
CA ALA A 368 -6.62 -0.69 -5.81
C ALA A 368 -6.08 -2.12 -6.00
N THR A 369 -6.64 -3.11 -5.31
CA THR A 369 -6.20 -4.51 -5.36
C THR A 369 -7.24 -5.46 -5.97
N ALA A 370 -8.31 -4.91 -6.56
CA ALA A 370 -9.47 -5.66 -7.08
C ALA A 370 -10.07 -6.66 -6.06
N GLN A 371 -10.05 -6.31 -4.78
CA GLN A 371 -10.76 -7.08 -3.76
C GLN A 371 -12.27 -6.79 -3.88
N SER A 372 -13.04 -7.81 -4.25
CA SER A 372 -14.48 -7.69 -4.50
C SER A 372 -15.31 -7.32 -3.28
N LEU A 373 -14.95 -7.85 -2.10
CA LEU A 373 -15.66 -7.63 -0.84
C LEU A 373 -14.70 -7.02 0.21
N PRO A 374 -14.68 -5.69 0.39
CA PRO A 374 -13.96 -5.03 1.47
C PRO A 374 -14.66 -5.22 2.82
N GLY A 375 -13.90 -5.09 3.90
CA GLY A 375 -14.48 -5.00 5.25
C GLY A 375 -14.98 -6.32 5.83
N LEU A 376 -15.73 -6.22 6.92
CA LEU A 376 -16.30 -7.37 7.65
C LEU A 376 -17.72 -7.64 7.17
N GLN A 377 -17.86 -8.56 6.21
CA GLN A 377 -19.13 -9.02 5.67
C GLN A 377 -19.04 -10.48 5.23
N GLU A 378 -20.18 -11.15 5.13
CA GLU A 378 -20.25 -12.54 4.68
C GLU A 378 -19.65 -12.70 3.26
N GLY A 379 -18.90 -13.78 3.05
CA GLY A 379 -18.15 -14.06 1.83
C GLY A 379 -16.79 -13.33 1.73
N ALA A 380 -16.55 -12.27 2.49
CA ALA A 380 -15.26 -11.58 2.49
C ALA A 380 -14.15 -12.45 3.12
N PHE A 381 -12.90 -12.12 2.84
CA PHE A 381 -11.77 -12.72 3.56
C PHE A 381 -11.87 -12.41 5.06
N ALA A 382 -11.56 -13.40 5.89
CA ALA A 382 -11.45 -13.23 7.33
C ALA A 382 -10.15 -12.50 7.70
N ASP A 383 -10.10 -11.21 7.37
CA ASP A 383 -9.03 -10.26 7.67
C ASP A 383 -9.47 -9.32 8.81
N LEU A 384 -9.24 -9.75 10.05
CA LEU A 384 -9.73 -9.08 11.26
C LEU A 384 -8.56 -8.46 12.03
N VAL A 385 -8.73 -7.24 12.52
CA VAL A 385 -7.82 -6.61 13.49
C VAL A 385 -8.59 -6.45 14.80
N ALA A 386 -8.18 -7.20 15.82
CA ALA A 386 -8.70 -7.10 17.17
C ALA A 386 -7.86 -6.10 17.99
N LEU A 387 -8.55 -5.14 18.57
CA LEU A 387 -7.99 -4.12 19.45
C LEU A 387 -8.28 -4.46 20.91
N ASP A 388 -7.33 -4.11 21.78
CA ASP A 388 -7.49 -4.16 23.24
C ASP A 388 -8.48 -3.07 23.67
N ASP A 389 -9.69 -3.49 24.08
CA ASP A 389 -10.78 -2.60 24.49
C ASP A 389 -10.55 -1.92 25.84
N ASP A 390 -9.56 -2.38 26.61
CA ASP A 390 -9.14 -1.78 27.87
C ASP A 390 -7.97 -0.77 27.69
N ASP A 391 -7.46 -0.59 26.47
CA ASP A 391 -6.36 0.36 26.21
C ASP A 391 -6.80 1.82 26.49
N PRO A 392 -6.02 2.62 27.23
CA PRO A 392 -6.34 4.01 27.53
C PRO A 392 -6.63 4.91 26.32
N MET A 393 -6.19 4.52 25.13
CA MET A 393 -6.53 5.18 23.86
C MET A 393 -8.02 5.07 23.53
N LEU A 394 -8.69 3.97 23.90
CA LEU A 394 -10.05 3.62 23.47
C LEU A 394 -11.08 3.76 24.58
N VAL A 395 -10.67 3.72 25.85
CA VAL A 395 -11.55 3.85 27.01
C VAL A 395 -12.37 5.14 26.96
N GLU A 396 -13.68 5.03 27.24
CA GLU A 396 -14.69 6.12 27.21
C GLU A 396 -14.94 6.77 25.83
N HIS A 397 -14.42 6.19 24.74
CA HIS A 397 -14.86 6.56 23.39
C HIS A 397 -16.15 5.82 23.01
N ASP A 398 -17.10 6.55 22.42
CA ASP A 398 -18.30 5.98 21.82
C ASP A 398 -18.06 5.50 20.39
N ASP A 399 -19.09 4.87 19.78
CA ASP A 399 -19.05 4.37 18.40
C ASP A 399 -18.65 5.43 17.37
N ALA A 400 -18.99 6.68 17.63
CA ALA A 400 -18.73 7.76 16.71
C ALA A 400 -17.25 8.16 16.71
N SER A 401 -16.63 8.21 17.90
CA SER A 401 -15.28 8.72 18.11
C SER A 401 -14.17 7.65 18.21
N LEU A 402 -14.49 6.37 18.26
CA LEU A 402 -13.50 5.30 18.44
C LEU A 402 -12.41 5.29 17.35
N LEU A 403 -12.78 5.49 16.08
CA LEU A 403 -11.81 5.61 14.99
C LEU A 403 -11.08 6.95 15.00
N ASP A 404 -11.67 8.02 15.53
CA ASP A 404 -10.94 9.28 15.76
C ASP A 404 -9.83 9.06 16.78
N ALA A 405 -10.10 8.32 17.86
CA ALA A 405 -9.13 7.98 18.87
C ALA A 405 -7.97 7.19 18.26
N LEU A 406 -8.28 6.13 17.52
CA LEU A 406 -7.28 5.29 16.86
C LEU A 406 -6.41 6.07 15.86
N VAL A 407 -7.05 6.92 15.04
CA VAL A 407 -6.33 7.73 14.03
C VAL A 407 -5.53 8.85 14.69
N PHE A 408 -6.06 9.58 15.67
CA PHE A 408 -5.46 10.84 16.14
C PHE A 408 -4.72 10.76 17.49
N SER A 409 -4.81 9.66 18.22
CA SER A 409 -4.05 9.45 19.46
C SER A 409 -2.82 8.57 19.18
N GLY A 410 -1.62 9.08 19.44
CA GLY A 410 -0.36 8.42 19.06
C GLY A 410 0.51 8.04 20.26
N TYR A 411 0.66 6.75 20.52
CA TYR A 411 1.74 6.20 21.36
C TYR A 411 2.09 4.77 20.93
N ARG A 412 1.33 3.77 21.38
CA ARG A 412 1.37 2.37 20.93
C ARG A 412 0.01 2.04 20.32
N LEU A 413 -0.02 1.31 19.22
CA LEU A 413 -1.30 0.85 18.66
C LEU A 413 -1.91 -0.19 19.61
N PRO A 414 -3.21 -0.10 19.93
CA PRO A 414 -3.88 -1.01 20.84
C PRO A 414 -4.23 -2.33 20.14
N ILE A 415 -3.31 -2.91 19.35
CA ILE A 415 -3.55 -4.15 18.61
C ILE A 415 -3.26 -5.34 19.53
N ASP A 416 -4.28 -6.16 19.77
CA ASP A 416 -4.14 -7.47 20.42
C ASP A 416 -3.82 -8.55 19.37
N ARG A 417 -4.70 -8.71 18.38
CA ARG A 417 -4.59 -9.79 17.38
C ARG A 417 -4.85 -9.30 15.97
N VAL A 418 -4.21 -9.96 15.01
CA VAL A 418 -4.50 -9.78 13.58
C VAL A 418 -4.66 -11.14 12.91
N MET A 419 -5.82 -11.32 12.29
CA MET A 419 -6.15 -12.47 11.47
C MET A 419 -6.01 -12.09 9.99
N VAL A 420 -5.44 -12.99 9.19
CA VAL A 420 -5.42 -12.87 7.73
C VAL A 420 -5.86 -14.19 7.11
N HIS A 421 -6.90 -14.12 6.28
CA HIS A 421 -7.48 -15.28 5.60
C HIS A 421 -7.72 -16.44 6.59
N GLY A 422 -8.32 -16.12 7.74
CA GLY A 422 -8.72 -17.10 8.77
C GLY A 422 -7.63 -17.51 9.77
N ASP A 423 -6.37 -17.09 9.59
CA ASP A 423 -5.27 -17.45 10.47
C ASP A 423 -4.83 -16.27 11.35
N TRP A 424 -4.72 -16.47 12.66
CA TRP A 424 -4.10 -15.51 13.56
C TRP A 424 -2.59 -15.41 13.30
N ARG A 425 -2.12 -14.25 12.84
CA ARG A 425 -0.71 -13.96 12.54
C ARG A 425 -0.06 -13.06 13.57
N VAL A 426 -0.84 -12.27 14.30
CA VAL A 426 -0.41 -11.45 15.44
C VAL A 426 -1.24 -11.85 16.66
N ILE A 427 -0.57 -12.03 17.79
CA ILE A 427 -1.17 -12.35 19.10
C ILE A 427 -0.43 -11.55 20.16
N ASP A 428 -1.15 -10.92 21.09
CA ASP A 428 -0.61 -10.02 22.12
C ASP A 428 0.24 -8.88 21.52
N GLY A 429 -0.11 -8.45 20.30
CA GLY A 429 0.56 -7.38 19.55
C GLY A 429 1.86 -7.78 18.83
N ASP A 430 2.31 -9.03 18.93
CA ASP A 430 3.51 -9.52 18.27
C ASP A 430 3.18 -10.58 17.20
N HIS A 431 3.90 -10.54 16.07
CA HIS A 431 3.76 -11.56 15.04
C HIS A 431 4.19 -12.94 15.59
N VAL A 432 3.44 -14.01 15.27
CA VAL A 432 3.69 -15.38 15.78
C VAL A 432 5.10 -15.91 15.46
N GLU A 433 5.70 -15.40 14.39
CA GLU A 433 7.07 -15.69 13.93
C GLU A 433 8.01 -14.46 13.99
N GLN A 434 7.79 -13.52 14.90
CA GLN A 434 8.55 -12.26 14.96
C GLN A 434 10.07 -12.48 15.10
N ALA A 435 10.47 -13.40 15.98
CA ALA A 435 11.89 -13.61 16.29
C ALA A 435 12.69 -14.18 15.11
N SER A 436 12.09 -15.03 14.26
CA SER A 436 12.74 -15.56 13.06
C SER A 436 12.97 -14.46 12.02
N GLY A 437 11.93 -13.65 11.75
CA GLY A 437 12.00 -12.52 10.81
C GLY A 437 13.09 -11.51 11.18
N ARG A 438 13.16 -11.11 12.46
CA ARG A 438 14.18 -10.16 12.94
C ARG A 438 15.60 -10.67 12.72
N ARG A 439 15.84 -11.97 12.94
CA ARG A 439 17.17 -12.58 12.74
C ARG A 439 17.56 -12.64 11.26
N GLU A 440 16.63 -13.01 10.39
CA GLU A 440 16.85 -13.09 8.95
C GLU A 440 17.10 -11.71 8.35
N PHE A 441 16.32 -10.71 8.77
CA PHE A 441 16.53 -9.32 8.40
C PHE A 441 17.88 -8.78 8.86
N ALA A 442 18.27 -9.02 10.12
CA ALA A 442 19.58 -8.60 10.63
C ALA A 442 20.73 -9.18 9.80
N ARG A 443 20.68 -10.49 9.49
CA ARG A 443 21.67 -11.13 8.62
C ARG A 443 21.67 -10.57 7.20
N ALA A 444 20.50 -10.27 6.64
CA ALA A 444 20.40 -9.63 5.33
C ALA A 444 21.07 -8.25 5.31
N LEU A 445 20.85 -7.45 6.35
CA LEU A 445 21.48 -6.14 6.50
C LEU A 445 22.99 -6.22 6.75
N GLU A 446 23.46 -7.18 7.54
CA GLU A 446 24.90 -7.43 7.73
C GLU A 446 25.57 -7.78 6.39
N ARG A 447 24.95 -8.64 5.57
CA ARG A 447 25.43 -8.95 4.22
C ARG A 447 25.49 -7.71 3.32
N LEU A 448 24.45 -6.87 3.34
CA LEU A 448 24.43 -5.61 2.60
C LEU A 448 25.49 -4.61 3.10
N GLY A 449 25.75 -4.59 4.41
CA GLY A 449 26.76 -3.74 5.03
C GLY A 449 28.19 -4.19 4.71
N ALA A 450 28.46 -5.50 4.68
CA ALA A 450 29.75 -6.06 4.32
C ALA A 450 30.11 -5.91 2.83
N ALA A 451 29.11 -5.63 1.97
CA ALA A 451 29.28 -5.36 0.55
C ALA A 451 29.55 -3.88 0.23
N ARG A 452 29.55 -2.99 1.23
CA ARG A 452 29.87 -1.55 1.12
C ARG A 452 31.28 -1.28 1.64
#